data_AF-A0A428JPQ8-F1
#
_entry.id   AF-A0A428JPQ8-F1
#
_cell.length_a   1.000
_cell.length_b   1.000
_cell.length_c   1.000
_cell.angle_alpha   90.00
_cell.angle_beta   90.00
_cell.angle_gamma   90.00
#
_symmetry.space_group_name_H-M   'P 1'
#
loop_
_entity.id
_entity.type
_entity.pdbx_description
1 polymer ?
#
loop_
_entity_poly.entity_id
_entity_poly.type
_entity_poly.pdbx_seq_one_letter_code
_entity_poly.pdbx_strand_id
1 'polypeptide(L)'
;MLSPLPLLAAPPVAFGTPLPLPDSFSIWPYQARFRQAAQLIANGVFEALDEDLDPYVLLLALPADEADEPEAATVCLEPADCGLDAHAFGEARARGRYYQLLQPWSSPDAEFMSEDMIQRKQTALGLRRAVQEIFDDLPTGKYLHFAGPAVRVQQHFVMAVLRLNRKPAQAHPTLQKNRYYTDGRFLSYSLLMSAILRFHEECYKSLTEPEPGSGLLVRPRETDEIIRSAGKLFMDTPAQDLGMNPATAKLFATCNTISSLRYEGAEGIGKLLLARRGHPNLSEVFALTCPTPLTDYRAVRKLLEMTTQDVSLLADGENVYALGRQVGQYDVSREDLFVINFVTHYAWEFQHGGQVLMRAHYGQPSLPRTRLNRARFRRDLKTTFHLTDNAKVERLWDVVVEASRQKHGTLLVITTEALAEADRLKLQCTLIEPVPLTPLITRLVTAIDGAVLLDPESYCYSIGVILDGKASGHGTSTRGARYNSAIRYVESSPYPCLAIVVSEDGLVDVITKESLREE
;
A
#
# COMPACT_ATOMS: atom_id res chain seq x y z
N MET A 1 6.80 40.12 -40.11
CA MET A 1 6.19 38.82 -40.44
C MET A 1 7.19 37.75 -40.07
N LEU A 2 6.99 37.08 -38.93
CA LEU A 2 7.78 35.92 -38.52
C LEU A 2 6.96 34.68 -38.87
N SER A 3 7.51 33.80 -39.70
CA SER A 3 6.88 32.54 -40.09
C SER A 3 6.63 31.64 -38.87
N PRO A 4 5.49 30.93 -38.79
CA PRO A 4 5.26 29.98 -37.72
C PRO A 4 6.20 28.77 -37.90
N LEU A 5 6.87 28.38 -36.80
CA LEU A 5 7.64 27.14 -36.72
C LEU A 5 6.69 25.93 -36.93
N PRO A 6 7.15 24.88 -37.63
CA PRO A 6 6.34 23.68 -37.84
C PRO A 6 6.14 22.96 -36.49
N LEU A 7 4.89 22.65 -36.18
CA LEU A 7 4.52 21.70 -35.13
C LEU A 7 5.12 20.34 -35.50
N LEU A 8 6.24 19.98 -34.87
CA LEU A 8 6.72 18.60 -34.86
C LEU A 8 5.69 17.78 -34.10
N ALA A 9 4.88 17.00 -34.83
CA ALA A 9 4.07 15.96 -34.23
C ALA A 9 4.98 15.04 -33.42
N ALA A 10 4.59 14.75 -32.18
CA ALA A 10 5.27 13.74 -31.37
C ALA A 10 5.41 12.45 -32.19
N PRO A 11 6.56 11.78 -32.17
CA PRO A 11 6.72 10.51 -32.85
C PRO A 11 5.63 9.54 -32.37
N PRO A 12 5.04 8.72 -33.25
CA PRO A 12 4.15 7.66 -32.81
C PRO A 12 4.89 6.82 -31.76
N VAL A 13 4.25 6.58 -30.62
CA VAL A 13 4.76 5.69 -29.58
C VAL A 13 5.14 4.38 -30.27
N ALA A 14 6.44 4.10 -30.35
CA ALA A 14 6.92 2.87 -30.96
C ALA A 14 6.34 1.71 -30.14
N PHE A 15 5.47 0.91 -30.75
CA PHE A 15 4.99 -0.32 -30.15
C PHE A 15 6.21 -1.21 -29.90
N GLY A 16 6.45 -1.54 -28.63
CA GLY A 16 7.54 -2.44 -28.26
C GLY A 16 7.41 -3.74 -29.05
N THR A 17 8.52 -4.20 -29.64
CA THR A 17 8.59 -5.48 -30.32
C THR A 17 8.13 -6.57 -29.35
N PRO A 18 7.14 -7.41 -29.69
CA PRO A 18 6.68 -8.46 -28.78
C PRO A 18 7.86 -9.40 -28.49
N LEU A 19 8.11 -9.68 -27.21
CA LEU A 19 9.17 -10.59 -26.77
C LEU A 19 9.06 -11.91 -27.54
N PRO A 20 10.13 -12.44 -28.18
CA PRO A 20 10.02 -13.67 -28.95
C PRO A 20 9.37 -14.79 -28.12
N LEU A 21 8.49 -15.56 -28.75
CA LEU A 21 7.90 -16.71 -28.10
C LEU A 21 9.02 -17.71 -27.76
N PRO A 22 9.02 -18.29 -26.55
CA PRO A 22 10.00 -19.31 -26.22
C PRO A 22 9.81 -20.54 -27.12
N ASP A 23 10.91 -21.21 -27.47
CA ASP A 23 10.92 -22.39 -28.34
C ASP A 23 10.17 -23.60 -27.74
N SER A 24 9.92 -23.57 -26.42
CA SER A 24 9.10 -24.55 -25.69
C SER A 24 8.32 -23.89 -24.56
N PHE A 25 7.18 -24.48 -24.20
CA PHE A 25 6.30 -24.04 -23.11
C PHE A 25 5.78 -25.25 -22.33
N SER A 26 5.41 -25.06 -21.07
CA SER A 26 4.92 -26.16 -20.20
C SER A 26 3.39 -26.22 -20.09
N ILE A 27 2.69 -25.11 -20.31
CA ILE A 27 1.24 -24.99 -20.14
C ILE A 27 0.60 -24.42 -21.41
N TRP A 28 1.02 -23.23 -21.86
CA TRP A 28 0.59 -22.62 -23.14
C TRP A 28 1.65 -21.63 -23.66
N PRO A 29 1.64 -21.28 -24.97
CA PRO A 29 2.72 -20.50 -25.60
C PRO A 29 3.02 -19.14 -24.97
N TYR A 30 2.02 -18.50 -24.35
CA TYR A 30 2.11 -17.13 -23.84
C TYR A 30 2.29 -17.04 -22.32
N GLN A 31 2.48 -18.17 -21.62
CA GLN A 31 2.53 -18.22 -20.15
C GLN A 31 3.57 -17.29 -19.53
N ALA A 32 4.77 -17.22 -20.11
CA ALA A 32 5.86 -16.38 -19.60
C ALA A 32 5.53 -14.89 -19.76
N ARG A 33 4.92 -14.51 -20.89
CA ARG A 33 4.46 -13.13 -21.14
C ARG A 33 3.34 -12.74 -20.18
N PHE A 34 2.36 -13.62 -19.97
CA PHE A 34 1.31 -13.40 -18.98
C PHE A 34 1.91 -13.19 -17.58
N ARG A 35 2.80 -14.07 -17.14
CA ARG A 35 3.46 -13.97 -15.84
C ARG A 35 4.23 -12.66 -15.70
N GLN A 36 4.99 -12.25 -16.73
CA GLN A 36 5.72 -10.98 -16.72
C GLN A 36 4.79 -9.77 -16.61
N ALA A 37 3.67 -9.76 -17.34
CA ALA A 37 2.67 -8.70 -17.21
C ALA A 37 2.08 -8.65 -15.80
N ALA A 38 1.74 -9.81 -15.23
CA ALA A 38 1.27 -9.91 -13.84
C ALA A 38 2.35 -9.47 -12.84
N GLN A 39 3.63 -9.80 -13.08
CA GLN A 39 4.75 -9.34 -12.25
C GLN A 39 4.90 -7.82 -12.26
N LEU A 40 4.75 -7.17 -13.42
CA LEU A 40 4.79 -5.70 -13.50
C LEU A 40 3.67 -5.05 -12.69
N ILE A 41 2.46 -5.62 -12.73
CA ILE A 41 1.34 -5.16 -11.89
C ILE A 41 1.66 -5.38 -10.41
N ALA A 42 2.19 -6.55 -10.05
CA ALA A 42 2.54 -6.87 -8.68
C ALA A 42 3.62 -5.91 -8.13
N ASN A 43 4.68 -5.65 -8.88
CA ASN A 43 5.70 -4.66 -8.52
C ASN A 43 5.07 -3.30 -8.27
N GLY A 44 4.32 -2.79 -9.27
CA GLY A 44 3.64 -1.49 -9.13
C GLY A 44 2.77 -1.40 -7.88
N VAL A 45 1.92 -2.40 -7.62
CA VAL A 45 0.97 -2.38 -6.50
C VAL A 45 1.66 -2.55 -5.16
N PHE A 46 2.49 -3.59 -5.01
CA PHE A 46 3.01 -3.97 -3.69
C PHE A 46 4.23 -3.16 -3.30
N GLU A 47 5.09 -2.73 -4.24
CA GLU A 47 6.20 -1.82 -3.91
C GLU A 47 5.69 -0.42 -3.54
N ALA A 48 4.62 0.06 -4.19
CA ALA A 48 3.97 1.31 -3.81
C ALA A 48 3.39 1.25 -2.39
N LEU A 49 2.84 0.09 -1.98
CA LEU A 49 2.36 -0.11 -0.62
C LEU A 49 3.53 -0.19 0.38
N ASP A 50 4.50 -1.07 0.13
CA ASP A 50 5.71 -1.28 0.93
C ASP A 50 6.78 -2.03 0.10
N GLU A 51 7.87 -1.34 -0.24
CA GLU A 51 8.99 -1.85 -1.05
C GLU A 51 9.62 -3.13 -0.48
N ASP A 52 9.57 -3.34 0.84
CA ASP A 52 10.16 -4.54 1.46
C ASP A 52 9.33 -5.81 1.20
N LEU A 53 8.10 -5.67 0.68
CA LEU A 53 7.23 -6.80 0.36
C LEU A 53 7.82 -7.72 -0.72
N ASP A 54 8.72 -7.24 -1.57
CA ASP A 54 9.47 -8.04 -2.55
C ASP A 54 8.53 -8.97 -3.36
N PRO A 55 7.57 -8.39 -4.13
CA PRO A 55 6.53 -9.18 -4.78
C PRO A 55 7.09 -10.07 -5.88
N TYR A 56 6.61 -11.30 -5.95
CA TYR A 56 6.97 -12.24 -7.01
C TYR A 56 5.77 -13.06 -7.45
N VAL A 57 5.55 -13.14 -8.75
CA VAL A 57 4.41 -13.83 -9.35
C VAL A 57 4.87 -15.13 -9.98
N LEU A 58 4.19 -16.22 -9.64
CA LEU A 58 4.34 -17.53 -10.26
C LEU A 58 2.99 -18.04 -10.75
N LEU A 59 3.01 -18.96 -11.71
CA LEU A 59 1.80 -19.66 -12.13
C LEU A 59 1.84 -21.09 -11.63
N LEU A 60 0.72 -21.54 -11.08
CA LEU A 60 0.45 -22.94 -10.77
C LEU A 60 -0.58 -23.46 -11.76
N ALA A 61 -0.26 -24.53 -12.46
CA ALA A 61 -1.17 -25.22 -13.35
C ALA A 61 -1.45 -26.63 -12.82
N LEU A 62 -2.71 -26.90 -12.52
CA LEU A 62 -3.22 -28.21 -12.10
C LEU A 62 -3.88 -28.90 -13.30
N PRO A 63 -3.77 -30.23 -13.47
CA PRO A 63 -4.45 -30.92 -14.56
C PRO A 63 -5.97 -30.75 -14.49
N ALA A 64 -6.60 -30.44 -15.63
CA ALA A 64 -8.05 -30.26 -15.72
C ALA A 64 -8.82 -31.57 -15.79
N ASP A 65 -8.22 -32.60 -16.40
CA ASP A 65 -8.80 -33.92 -16.63
C ASP A 65 -8.21 -34.97 -15.67
N GLU A 66 -8.80 -36.16 -15.57
CA GLU A 66 -8.38 -37.20 -14.61
C GLU A 66 -7.14 -37.98 -15.06
N ALA A 67 -6.36 -38.47 -14.09
CA ALA A 67 -5.06 -39.09 -14.30
C ALA A 67 -5.09 -40.43 -15.06
N ASP A 68 -6.29 -40.97 -15.35
CA ASP A 68 -6.47 -42.26 -16.03
C ASP A 68 -6.34 -42.15 -17.57
N GLU A 69 -6.11 -40.95 -18.11
CA GLU A 69 -5.79 -40.75 -19.52
C GLU A 69 -4.29 -40.94 -19.80
N PRO A 70 -3.90 -41.66 -20.88
CA PRO A 70 -2.50 -41.97 -21.19
C PRO A 70 -1.62 -40.74 -21.52
N GLU A 71 -2.23 -39.58 -21.73
CA GLU A 71 -1.57 -38.26 -21.91
C GLU A 71 -1.98 -37.25 -20.82
N ALA A 72 -2.29 -37.73 -19.61
CA ALA A 72 -2.74 -36.86 -18.53
C ALA A 72 -1.71 -35.76 -18.21
N ALA A 73 -2.19 -34.52 -18.24
CA ALA A 73 -1.42 -33.35 -17.86
C ALA A 73 -0.85 -33.50 -16.43
N THR A 74 0.35 -32.97 -16.20
CA THR A 74 0.98 -32.96 -14.88
C THR A 74 0.79 -31.61 -14.19
N VAL A 75 1.06 -31.55 -12.88
CA VAL A 75 1.18 -30.25 -12.21
C VAL A 75 2.40 -29.52 -12.76
N CYS A 76 2.22 -28.27 -13.18
CA CYS A 76 3.27 -27.43 -13.75
C CYS A 76 3.41 -26.12 -12.95
N LEU A 77 4.64 -25.65 -12.82
CA LEU A 77 5.00 -24.36 -12.22
C LEU A 77 5.70 -23.48 -13.25
N GLU A 78 5.39 -22.19 -13.26
CA GLU A 78 6.04 -21.19 -14.11
C GLU A 78 6.55 -20.02 -13.25
N PRO A 79 7.88 -19.85 -13.10
CA PRO A 79 8.91 -20.70 -13.69
C PRO A 79 9.07 -22.04 -12.96
N ALA A 80 9.63 -23.02 -13.64
CA ALA A 80 9.84 -24.37 -13.08
C ALA A 80 10.80 -24.37 -11.86
N ASP A 81 11.73 -23.42 -11.79
CA ASP A 81 12.74 -23.28 -10.74
C ASP A 81 12.32 -22.30 -9.63
N CYS A 82 11.02 -22.07 -9.44
CA CYS A 82 10.50 -21.12 -8.46
C CYS A 82 10.70 -21.50 -6.98
N GLY A 83 11.28 -22.68 -6.71
CA GLY A 83 11.58 -23.18 -5.36
C GLY A 83 10.39 -23.87 -4.67
N LEU A 84 9.32 -24.16 -5.39
CA LEU A 84 8.19 -24.98 -4.93
C LEU A 84 8.26 -26.37 -5.57
N ASP A 85 7.81 -27.39 -4.82
CA ASP A 85 7.67 -28.75 -5.33
C ASP A 85 6.27 -28.95 -5.93
N ALA A 86 6.21 -29.24 -7.24
CA ALA A 86 4.96 -29.50 -7.94
C ALA A 86 4.18 -30.69 -7.35
N HIS A 87 4.87 -31.69 -6.79
CA HIS A 87 4.22 -32.86 -6.18
C HIS A 87 3.35 -32.51 -4.97
N ALA A 88 3.66 -31.42 -4.26
CA ALA A 88 2.86 -30.95 -3.13
C ALA A 88 1.41 -30.60 -3.52
N PHE A 89 1.16 -30.31 -4.81
CA PHE A 89 -0.16 -29.92 -5.30
C PHE A 89 -0.94 -31.05 -5.98
N GLY A 90 -0.42 -32.28 -5.99
CA GLY A 90 -1.07 -33.41 -6.66
C GLY A 90 -2.50 -33.70 -6.16
N GLU A 91 -2.77 -33.45 -4.87
CA GLU A 91 -4.09 -33.64 -4.26
C GLU A 91 -5.01 -32.41 -4.34
N ALA A 92 -4.51 -31.26 -4.82
CA ALA A 92 -5.24 -29.99 -4.76
C ALA A 92 -6.59 -30.07 -5.48
N ARG A 93 -6.68 -30.80 -6.60
CA ARG A 93 -7.93 -30.99 -7.35
C ARG A 93 -8.96 -31.82 -6.57
N ALA A 94 -8.53 -32.92 -5.94
CA ALA A 94 -9.41 -33.77 -5.13
C ALA A 94 -9.94 -32.99 -3.92
N ARG A 95 -9.06 -32.27 -3.20
CA ARG A 95 -9.44 -31.39 -2.08
C ARG A 95 -10.37 -30.26 -2.54
N GLY A 96 -10.11 -29.66 -3.70
CA GLY A 96 -10.96 -28.62 -4.26
C GLY A 96 -12.37 -29.10 -4.59
N ARG A 97 -12.52 -30.34 -5.09
CA ARG A 97 -13.83 -30.98 -5.29
C ARG A 97 -14.55 -31.23 -3.97
N TYR A 98 -13.82 -31.68 -2.95
CA TYR A 98 -14.39 -31.83 -1.60
C TYR A 98 -14.93 -30.50 -1.06
N TYR A 99 -14.22 -29.39 -1.25
CA TYR A 99 -14.72 -28.07 -0.83
C TYR A 99 -15.96 -27.60 -1.60
N GLN A 100 -16.08 -27.95 -2.88
CA GLN A 100 -17.28 -27.65 -3.65
C GLN A 100 -18.53 -28.28 -3.04
N LEU A 101 -18.41 -29.50 -2.49
CA LEU A 101 -19.51 -30.26 -1.89
C LEU A 101 -19.89 -29.82 -0.47
N LEU A 102 -18.97 -29.16 0.26
CA LEU A 102 -19.16 -28.80 1.66
C LEU A 102 -19.83 -27.44 1.90
N GLN A 103 -19.71 -26.49 0.97
CA GLN A 103 -20.25 -25.15 1.17
C GLN A 103 -21.46 -24.91 0.28
N PRO A 104 -22.56 -24.33 0.80
CA PRO A 104 -23.60 -23.77 -0.05
C PRO A 104 -23.00 -22.52 -0.71
N TRP A 105 -22.45 -22.68 -1.91
CA TRP A 105 -21.93 -21.57 -2.74
C TRP A 105 -23.07 -20.76 -3.36
N SER A 106 -24.10 -20.42 -2.57
CA SER A 106 -25.25 -19.64 -3.03
C SER A 106 -24.82 -18.19 -3.25
N SER A 107 -24.42 -17.88 -4.49
CA SER A 107 -24.30 -16.50 -4.93
C SER A 107 -25.72 -15.92 -5.00
N PRO A 108 -25.97 -14.71 -4.47
CA PRO A 108 -27.25 -14.03 -4.67
C PRO A 108 -27.62 -13.92 -6.16
N ASP A 109 -26.60 -13.83 -7.01
CA ASP A 109 -26.74 -13.76 -8.48
C ASP A 109 -26.87 -15.13 -9.17
N ALA A 110 -26.97 -16.24 -8.43
CA ALA A 110 -27.02 -17.59 -9.03
C ALA A 110 -28.20 -17.75 -10.00
N GLU A 111 -29.31 -17.06 -9.75
CA GLU A 111 -30.50 -17.04 -10.61
C GLU A 111 -30.24 -16.39 -12.00
N PHE A 112 -29.18 -15.58 -12.12
CA PHE A 112 -28.82 -14.88 -13.36
C PHE A 112 -27.62 -15.53 -14.08
N MET A 113 -27.09 -16.65 -13.57
CA MET A 113 -25.93 -17.33 -14.13
C MET A 113 -26.32 -18.67 -14.78
N SER A 114 -25.66 -19.03 -15.88
CA SER A 114 -25.78 -20.38 -16.43
C SER A 114 -25.15 -21.40 -15.49
N GLU A 115 -25.61 -22.66 -15.55
CA GLU A 115 -25.03 -23.76 -14.79
C GLU A 115 -23.52 -23.88 -15.01
N ASP A 116 -23.06 -23.72 -16.25
CA ASP A 116 -21.62 -23.71 -16.58
C ASP A 116 -20.85 -22.61 -15.85
N MET A 117 -21.42 -21.40 -15.75
CA MET A 117 -20.77 -20.28 -15.07
C MET A 117 -20.69 -20.56 -13.55
N ILE A 118 -21.76 -21.10 -12.98
CA ILE A 118 -21.80 -21.51 -11.57
C ILE A 118 -20.73 -22.58 -11.30
N GLN A 119 -20.68 -23.62 -12.13
CA GLN A 119 -19.70 -24.70 -11.99
C GLN A 119 -18.26 -24.20 -12.11
N ARG A 120 -17.99 -23.29 -13.08
CA ARG A 120 -16.67 -22.65 -13.24
C ARG A 120 -16.27 -21.86 -12.00
N LYS A 121 -17.19 -21.05 -11.46
CA LYS A 121 -16.94 -20.23 -10.27
C LYS A 121 -16.69 -21.09 -9.02
N GLN A 122 -17.51 -22.12 -8.81
CA GLN A 122 -17.32 -23.07 -7.71
C GLN A 122 -15.99 -23.83 -7.83
N THR A 123 -15.64 -24.25 -9.04
CA THR A 123 -14.35 -24.91 -9.32
C THR A 123 -13.18 -23.98 -9.00
N ALA A 124 -13.23 -22.74 -9.46
CA ALA A 124 -12.19 -21.74 -9.21
C ALA A 124 -12.00 -21.46 -7.71
N LEU A 125 -13.10 -21.34 -6.95
CA LEU A 125 -13.05 -21.10 -5.50
C LEU A 125 -12.58 -22.32 -4.71
N GLY A 126 -13.06 -23.52 -5.05
CA GLY A 126 -12.66 -24.77 -4.41
C GLY A 126 -11.17 -25.06 -4.60
N LEU A 127 -10.66 -24.92 -5.84
CA LEU A 127 -9.23 -25.08 -6.13
C LEU A 127 -8.39 -24.02 -5.41
N ARG A 128 -8.82 -22.75 -5.43
CA ARG A 128 -8.12 -21.68 -4.70
C ARG A 128 -7.96 -22.02 -3.23
N ARG A 129 -9.03 -22.48 -2.58
CA ARG A 129 -9.00 -22.86 -1.17
C ARG A 129 -8.05 -24.03 -0.92
N ALA A 130 -8.15 -25.09 -1.71
CA ALA A 130 -7.27 -26.25 -1.58
C ALA A 130 -5.79 -25.90 -1.75
N VAL A 131 -5.46 -25.05 -2.73
CA VAL A 131 -4.08 -24.58 -2.95
C VAL A 131 -3.62 -23.65 -1.84
N GLN A 132 -4.49 -22.76 -1.34
CA GLN A 132 -4.12 -21.87 -0.23
C GLN A 132 -3.80 -22.67 1.05
N GLU A 133 -4.56 -23.72 1.37
CA GLU A 133 -4.27 -24.58 2.52
C GLU A 133 -2.93 -25.30 2.37
N ILE A 134 -2.60 -25.78 1.17
CA ILE A 134 -1.27 -26.36 0.91
C ILE A 134 -0.17 -25.33 1.18
N PHE A 135 -0.36 -24.08 0.77
CA PHE A 135 0.59 -22.99 1.07
C PHE A 135 0.68 -22.64 2.56
N ASP A 136 -0.45 -22.68 3.27
CA ASP A 136 -0.51 -22.39 4.70
C ASP A 136 0.17 -23.50 5.52
N ASP A 137 0.15 -24.74 5.04
CA ASP A 137 0.82 -25.91 5.62
C ASP A 137 2.33 -25.99 5.31
N LEU A 138 2.83 -25.20 4.35
CA LEU A 138 4.27 -25.17 4.06
C LEU A 138 5.07 -24.73 5.29
N PRO A 139 6.30 -25.26 5.50
CA PRO A 139 7.16 -24.85 6.59
C PRO A 139 7.30 -23.32 6.65
N THR A 140 7.34 -22.76 7.86
CA THR A 140 7.46 -21.31 8.05
C THR A 140 8.79 -20.82 7.47
N GLY A 141 8.75 -20.31 6.24
CA GLY A 141 9.91 -19.83 5.50
C GLY A 141 10.11 -18.31 5.53
N LYS A 142 10.82 -17.78 4.53
CA LYS A 142 10.96 -16.34 4.29
C LYS A 142 9.71 -15.72 3.64
N TYR A 143 8.93 -16.51 2.90
CA TYR A 143 7.88 -16.01 2.03
C TYR A 143 6.48 -16.53 2.39
N LEU A 144 5.47 -15.70 2.15
CA LEU A 144 4.05 -16.06 2.13
C LEU A 144 3.60 -16.22 0.68
N HIS A 145 2.67 -17.14 0.44
CA HIS A 145 2.10 -17.39 -0.89
C HIS A 145 0.58 -17.24 -0.81
N PHE A 146 0.02 -16.57 -1.82
CA PHE A 146 -1.40 -16.28 -1.91
C PHE A 146 -1.92 -16.80 -3.24
N ALA A 147 -2.88 -17.72 -3.21
CA ALA A 147 -3.48 -18.28 -4.41
C ALA A 147 -4.61 -17.38 -4.95
N GLY A 148 -4.55 -17.07 -6.25
CA GLY A 148 -5.66 -16.50 -7.00
C GLY A 148 -6.71 -17.56 -7.40
N PRO A 149 -7.84 -17.16 -8.00
CA PRO A 149 -8.82 -18.10 -8.54
C PRO A 149 -8.28 -18.84 -9.78
N ALA A 150 -8.72 -20.09 -9.98
CA ALA A 150 -8.29 -20.90 -11.11
C ALA A 150 -9.11 -20.64 -12.39
N VAL A 151 -8.46 -20.69 -13.56
CA VAL A 151 -9.09 -20.60 -14.88
C VAL A 151 -8.65 -21.78 -15.74
N ARG A 152 -9.58 -22.41 -16.46
CA ARG A 152 -9.24 -23.48 -17.41
C ARG A 152 -8.55 -22.88 -18.63
N VAL A 153 -7.28 -23.23 -18.83
CA VAL A 153 -6.49 -22.90 -20.02
C VAL A 153 -5.98 -24.22 -20.60
N GLN A 154 -6.49 -24.58 -21.77
CA GLN A 154 -6.22 -25.89 -22.39
C GLN A 154 -6.54 -27.05 -21.40
N GLN A 155 -5.57 -27.94 -21.17
CA GLN A 155 -5.70 -29.10 -20.27
C GLN A 155 -5.36 -28.81 -18.81
N HIS A 156 -5.24 -27.53 -18.42
CA HIS A 156 -4.89 -27.14 -17.05
C HIS A 156 -5.88 -26.14 -16.45
N PHE A 157 -6.06 -26.22 -15.14
CA PHE A 157 -6.53 -25.12 -14.30
C PHE A 157 -5.32 -24.28 -13.87
N VAL A 158 -5.20 -23.09 -14.44
CA VAL A 158 -4.09 -22.17 -14.20
C VAL A 158 -4.49 -21.14 -13.15
N MET A 159 -3.57 -20.86 -12.23
CA MET A 159 -3.75 -19.93 -11.12
C MET A 159 -2.53 -19.01 -11.05
N ALA A 160 -2.77 -17.70 -10.94
CA ALA A 160 -1.73 -16.77 -10.52
C ALA A 160 -1.52 -16.91 -9.02
N VAL A 161 -0.26 -17.03 -8.60
CA VAL A 161 0.14 -17.08 -7.19
C VAL A 161 1.06 -15.91 -6.92
N LEU A 162 0.71 -15.11 -5.92
CA LEU A 162 1.53 -14.02 -5.43
C LEU A 162 2.36 -14.49 -4.24
N ARG A 163 3.68 -14.30 -4.33
CA ARG A 163 4.63 -14.50 -3.24
C ARG A 163 5.07 -13.16 -2.70
N LEU A 164 5.00 -12.97 -1.38
CA LEU A 164 5.49 -11.78 -0.68
C LEU A 164 6.44 -12.17 0.46
N ASN A 165 7.32 -11.25 0.85
CA ASN A 165 8.18 -11.41 2.03
C ASN A 165 7.32 -11.43 3.32
N ARG A 166 7.48 -12.49 4.13
CA ARG A 166 6.65 -12.76 5.31
C ARG A 166 6.76 -11.66 6.36
N LYS A 167 7.98 -11.22 6.66
CA LYS A 167 8.27 -10.27 7.75
C LYS A 167 7.55 -8.93 7.55
N PRO A 168 7.70 -8.20 6.43
CA PRO A 168 6.98 -6.96 6.20
C PRO A 168 5.48 -7.19 6.06
N ALA A 169 5.04 -8.25 5.37
CA ALA A 169 3.61 -8.55 5.22
C ALA A 169 2.89 -8.74 6.57
N GLN A 170 3.57 -9.27 7.59
CA GLN A 170 3.04 -9.46 8.95
C GLN A 170 3.29 -8.28 9.90
N ALA A 171 4.10 -7.30 9.50
CA ALA A 171 4.39 -6.12 10.33
C ALA A 171 3.25 -5.10 10.33
N HIS A 172 2.41 -5.12 9.29
CA HIS A 172 1.29 -4.21 9.14
C HIS A 172 0.10 -4.62 10.02
N PRO A 173 -0.60 -3.65 10.64
CA PRO A 173 -1.82 -3.90 11.41
C PRO A 173 -2.90 -4.60 10.60
N THR A 174 -3.60 -5.54 11.22
CA THR A 174 -4.70 -6.29 10.60
C THR A 174 -5.86 -6.45 11.58
N LEU A 175 -7.07 -6.47 11.03
CA LEU A 175 -8.24 -7.02 11.70
C LEU A 175 -8.14 -8.56 11.78
N GLN A 176 -9.11 -9.19 12.45
CA GLN A 176 -9.20 -10.63 12.58
C GLN A 176 -9.36 -11.29 11.21
N LYS A 177 -8.56 -12.33 11.01
CA LYS A 177 -8.57 -13.14 9.79
C LYS A 177 -9.78 -14.07 9.79
N ASN A 178 -10.04 -14.68 8.63
CA ASN A 178 -11.08 -15.71 8.45
C ASN A 178 -12.50 -15.21 8.78
N ARG A 179 -12.75 -13.94 8.44
CA ARG A 179 -14.09 -13.35 8.43
C ARG A 179 -14.67 -13.48 7.02
N TYR A 180 -15.98 -13.62 6.93
CA TYR A 180 -16.69 -13.88 5.68
C TYR A 180 -17.94 -13.00 5.57
N TYR A 181 -18.28 -12.62 4.34
CA TYR A 181 -19.59 -12.05 4.02
C TYR A 181 -20.69 -13.09 4.27
N THR A 182 -21.95 -12.64 4.30
CA THR A 182 -23.12 -13.53 4.43
C THR A 182 -23.25 -14.55 3.30
N ASP A 183 -22.64 -14.29 2.14
CA ASP A 183 -22.60 -15.20 0.98
C ASP A 183 -21.37 -16.13 0.97
N GLY A 184 -20.59 -16.16 2.06
CA GLY A 184 -19.42 -17.02 2.21
C GLY A 184 -18.14 -16.51 1.53
N ARG A 185 -18.17 -15.36 0.85
CA ARG A 185 -16.95 -14.74 0.32
C ARG A 185 -16.06 -14.26 1.45
N PHE A 186 -14.75 -14.22 1.21
CA PHE A 186 -13.78 -13.76 2.20
C PHE A 186 -13.92 -12.24 2.42
N LEU A 187 -14.08 -11.84 3.67
CA LEU A 187 -14.09 -10.43 4.07
C LEU A 187 -12.66 -9.98 4.35
N SER A 188 -12.26 -8.86 3.75
CA SER A 188 -10.87 -8.42 3.82
C SER A 188 -10.51 -7.86 5.20
N TYR A 189 -9.38 -8.29 5.76
CA TYR A 189 -8.96 -7.89 7.11
C TYR A 189 -7.86 -6.80 7.13
N SER A 190 -7.33 -6.41 5.97
CA SER A 190 -6.33 -5.34 5.87
C SER A 190 -6.31 -4.71 4.48
N LEU A 191 -5.66 -3.54 4.34
CA LEU A 191 -5.41 -2.95 3.02
C LEU A 191 -4.54 -3.86 2.15
N LEU A 192 -3.48 -4.46 2.72
CA LEU A 192 -2.61 -5.39 1.99
C LEU A 192 -3.40 -6.58 1.45
N MET A 193 -4.24 -7.21 2.28
CA MET A 193 -5.08 -8.33 1.82
C MET A 193 -6.07 -7.88 0.74
N SER A 194 -6.64 -6.68 0.86
CA SER A 194 -7.52 -6.12 -0.16
C SER A 194 -6.79 -5.92 -1.49
N ALA A 195 -5.53 -5.48 -1.46
CA ALA A 195 -4.70 -5.31 -2.65
C ALA A 195 -4.37 -6.65 -3.31
N ILE A 196 -4.06 -7.69 -2.51
CA ILE A 196 -3.85 -9.06 -2.99
C ILE A 196 -5.12 -9.60 -3.69
N LEU A 197 -6.30 -9.36 -3.13
CA LEU A 197 -7.56 -9.78 -3.74
C LEU A 197 -7.81 -9.06 -5.08
N ARG A 198 -7.58 -7.74 -5.15
CA ARG A 198 -7.74 -6.96 -6.40
C ARG A 198 -6.71 -7.32 -7.45
N PHE A 199 -5.46 -7.57 -7.05
CA PHE A 199 -4.43 -8.08 -7.94
C PHE A 199 -4.86 -9.41 -8.58
N HIS A 200 -5.30 -10.37 -7.78
CA HIS A 200 -5.78 -11.65 -8.30
C HIS A 200 -7.03 -11.53 -9.16
N GLU A 201 -7.91 -10.56 -8.90
CA GLU A 201 -9.06 -10.29 -9.76
C GLU A 201 -8.63 -9.83 -11.16
N GLU A 202 -7.60 -8.97 -11.26
CA GLU A 202 -7.05 -8.55 -12.54
C GLU A 202 -6.33 -9.71 -13.27
N CYS A 203 -5.56 -10.52 -12.55
CA CYS A 203 -4.98 -11.75 -13.12
C CYS A 203 -6.07 -12.71 -13.60
N TYR A 204 -7.14 -12.89 -12.84
CA TYR A 204 -8.26 -13.75 -13.21
C TYR A 204 -8.92 -13.27 -14.50
N LYS A 205 -9.22 -11.97 -14.61
CA LYS A 205 -9.77 -11.38 -15.84
C LYS A 205 -8.87 -11.61 -17.05
N SER A 206 -7.56 -11.36 -16.89
CA SER A 206 -6.61 -11.55 -17.99
C SER A 206 -6.44 -13.04 -18.36
N LEU A 207 -6.51 -13.97 -17.40
CA LEU A 207 -6.51 -15.42 -17.67
C LEU A 207 -7.77 -15.90 -18.39
N THR A 208 -8.88 -15.18 -18.29
CA THR A 208 -10.13 -15.52 -19.00
C THR A 208 -10.16 -15.04 -20.46
N GLU A 209 -9.16 -14.29 -20.91
CA GLU A 209 -9.02 -13.93 -22.32
C GLU A 209 -8.82 -15.19 -23.20
N PRO A 210 -9.20 -15.17 -24.50
CA PRO A 210 -9.07 -16.33 -25.38
C PRO A 210 -7.64 -16.89 -25.49
N GLU A 211 -6.63 -16.00 -25.45
CA GLU A 211 -5.22 -16.35 -25.48
C GLU A 211 -4.45 -15.50 -24.44
N PRO A 212 -4.48 -15.88 -23.16
CA PRO A 212 -3.92 -15.05 -22.08
C PRO A 212 -2.44 -14.75 -22.31
N GLY A 213 -2.08 -13.46 -22.39
CA GLY A 213 -0.71 -13.02 -22.63
C GLY A 213 -0.29 -12.93 -24.11
N SER A 214 -1.18 -13.20 -25.08
CA SER A 214 -0.87 -13.00 -26.50
C SER A 214 -0.99 -11.53 -26.94
N GLY A 215 -1.81 -10.73 -26.25
CA GLY A 215 -2.11 -9.35 -26.58
C GLY A 215 -0.91 -8.38 -26.52
N LEU A 216 -0.77 -7.56 -27.55
CA LEU A 216 0.20 -6.43 -27.64
C LEU A 216 -0.25 -5.19 -26.85
N LEU A 217 -1.51 -5.15 -26.41
CA LEU A 217 -2.21 -3.98 -25.84
C LEU A 217 -2.64 -4.18 -24.39
N VAL A 218 -1.91 -4.97 -23.60
CA VAL A 218 -2.13 -4.99 -22.15
C VAL A 218 -1.65 -3.64 -21.61
N ARG A 219 -2.54 -2.65 -21.58
CA ARG A 219 -2.42 -1.54 -20.64
C ARG A 219 -2.94 -2.12 -19.32
N PRO A 220 -2.06 -2.45 -18.37
CA PRO A 220 -2.55 -2.80 -17.06
C PRO A 220 -3.43 -1.66 -16.56
N ARG A 221 -4.46 -1.97 -15.75
CA ARG A 221 -5.10 -0.91 -14.96
C ARG A 221 -4.01 -0.13 -14.25
N GLU A 222 -4.17 1.18 -14.21
CA GLU A 222 -3.24 2.03 -13.49
C GLU A 222 -3.11 1.51 -12.06
N THR A 223 -1.88 1.30 -11.59
CA THR A 223 -1.56 0.82 -10.24
C THR A 223 -2.40 1.51 -9.18
N ASP A 224 -2.59 2.82 -9.35
CA ASP A 224 -3.36 3.64 -8.43
C ASP A 224 -4.83 3.25 -8.37
N GLU A 225 -5.42 2.83 -9.48
CA GLU A 225 -6.80 2.34 -9.53
C GLU A 225 -6.96 1.03 -8.75
N ILE A 226 -6.01 0.11 -8.87
CA ILE A 226 -6.01 -1.16 -8.14
C ILE A 226 -5.91 -0.89 -6.64
N ILE A 227 -4.97 -0.05 -6.21
CA ILE A 227 -4.79 0.34 -4.80
C ILE A 227 -6.04 1.06 -4.28
N ARG A 228 -6.62 1.99 -5.04
CA ARG A 228 -7.88 2.67 -4.67
C ARG A 228 -9.05 1.68 -4.55
N SER A 229 -9.14 0.71 -5.44
CA SER A 229 -10.15 -0.36 -5.37
C SER A 229 -9.94 -1.27 -4.16
N ALA A 230 -8.69 -1.48 -3.74
CA ALA A 230 -8.35 -2.19 -2.52
C ALA A 230 -8.80 -1.41 -1.26
N GLY A 231 -8.58 -0.10 -1.21
CA GLY A 231 -9.09 0.74 -0.10
C GLY A 231 -10.62 0.74 -0.01
N LYS A 232 -11.32 0.73 -1.15
CA LYS A 232 -12.79 0.54 -1.19
C LYS A 232 -13.21 -0.80 -0.61
N LEU A 233 -12.57 -1.89 -1.08
CA LEU A 233 -12.85 -3.24 -0.61
C LEU A 233 -12.59 -3.40 0.89
N PHE A 234 -11.55 -2.76 1.43
CA PHE A 234 -11.26 -2.85 2.86
C PHE A 234 -12.35 -2.20 3.72
N MET A 235 -12.97 -1.14 3.23
CA MET A 235 -14.07 -0.45 3.93
C MET A 235 -15.39 -1.23 3.94
N ASP A 236 -15.47 -2.36 3.22
CA ASP A 236 -16.62 -3.28 3.33
C ASP A 236 -16.69 -3.96 4.70
N THR A 237 -15.54 -4.15 5.35
CA THR A 237 -15.44 -4.81 6.66
C THR A 237 -16.14 -4.03 7.76
N PRO A 238 -15.81 -2.76 8.03
CA PRO A 238 -16.58 -1.97 8.98
C PRO A 238 -18.03 -1.80 8.52
N ALA A 239 -18.33 -1.78 7.22
CA ALA A 239 -19.71 -1.70 6.76
C ALA A 239 -20.54 -2.93 7.19
N GLN A 240 -19.99 -4.13 7.04
CA GLN A 240 -20.63 -5.36 7.47
C GLN A 240 -20.81 -5.40 8.99
N ASP A 241 -19.81 -4.98 9.77
CA ASP A 241 -19.88 -4.97 11.24
C ASP A 241 -20.97 -4.05 11.77
N LEU A 242 -21.18 -2.93 11.09
CA LEU A 242 -22.27 -1.99 11.37
C LEU A 242 -23.65 -2.52 10.96
N GLY A 243 -23.73 -3.67 10.28
CA GLY A 243 -24.97 -4.26 9.79
C GLY A 243 -25.45 -3.69 8.46
N MET A 244 -24.59 -2.98 7.73
CA MET A 244 -24.89 -2.44 6.41
C MET A 244 -24.61 -3.46 5.32
N ASN A 245 -25.22 -3.27 4.14
CA ASN A 245 -24.83 -4.00 2.95
C ASN A 245 -23.53 -3.39 2.38
N PRO A 246 -22.39 -4.12 2.41
CA PRO A 246 -21.11 -3.56 1.98
C PRO A 246 -21.09 -3.10 0.52
N ALA A 247 -21.87 -3.76 -0.35
CA ALA A 247 -22.00 -3.38 -1.75
C ALA A 247 -22.57 -1.95 -1.95
N THR A 248 -23.27 -1.42 -0.94
CA THR A 248 -23.95 -0.13 -1.01
C THR A 248 -23.35 0.95 -0.12
N ALA A 249 -22.69 0.60 0.99
CA ALA A 249 -22.29 1.52 2.04
C ALA A 249 -21.29 2.61 1.60
N LYS A 250 -20.48 2.35 0.56
CA LYS A 250 -19.56 3.32 -0.09
C LYS A 250 -18.69 4.14 0.88
N LEU A 251 -18.39 3.63 2.08
CA LEU A 251 -17.73 4.37 3.16
C LEU A 251 -16.41 5.04 2.72
N PHE A 252 -15.59 4.36 1.92
CA PHE A 252 -14.34 4.93 1.39
C PHE A 252 -14.57 6.21 0.58
N ALA A 253 -15.57 6.20 -0.32
CA ALA A 253 -15.89 7.36 -1.16
C ALA A 253 -16.48 8.51 -0.33
N THR A 254 -17.31 8.17 0.66
CA THR A 254 -17.89 9.12 1.61
C THR A 254 -16.80 9.83 2.42
N CYS A 255 -15.87 9.08 3.04
CA CYS A 255 -14.78 9.66 3.82
C CYS A 255 -13.85 10.51 2.96
N ASN A 256 -13.50 10.05 1.74
CA ASN A 256 -12.73 10.84 0.79
C ASN A 256 -13.41 12.17 0.47
N THR A 257 -14.71 12.15 0.19
CA THR A 257 -15.45 13.36 -0.19
C THR A 257 -15.52 14.33 0.98
N ILE A 258 -15.84 13.85 2.19
CA ILE A 258 -15.86 14.68 3.41
C ILE A 258 -14.48 15.31 3.66
N SER A 259 -13.39 14.53 3.56
CA SER A 259 -12.03 15.04 3.78
C SER A 259 -11.60 16.10 2.76
N SER A 260 -12.10 16.02 1.52
CA SER A 260 -11.80 17.01 0.47
C SER A 260 -12.54 18.35 0.65
N LEU A 261 -13.53 18.45 1.53
CA LEU A 261 -14.30 19.67 1.71
C LEU A 261 -13.64 20.62 2.71
N ARG A 262 -13.63 21.91 2.38
CA ARG A 262 -13.31 23.00 3.31
C ARG A 262 -14.60 23.59 3.88
N TYR A 263 -14.53 24.10 5.10
CA TYR A 263 -15.61 24.85 5.72
C TYR A 263 -15.05 26.16 6.28
N GLU A 264 -15.64 27.30 5.92
CA GLU A 264 -15.13 28.65 6.27
C GLU A 264 -13.64 28.87 5.95
N GLY A 265 -13.13 28.17 4.92
CA GLY A 265 -11.73 28.23 4.49
C GLY A 265 -10.79 27.29 5.25
N ALA A 266 -11.22 26.72 6.38
CA ALA A 266 -10.45 25.79 7.19
C ALA A 266 -10.56 24.34 6.70
N GLU A 267 -9.49 23.57 6.96
CA GLU A 267 -9.42 22.14 6.68
C GLU A 267 -10.30 21.33 7.63
N GLY A 268 -10.82 20.19 7.16
CA GLY A 268 -11.60 19.28 8.00
C GLY A 268 -10.71 18.42 8.87
N ILE A 269 -10.49 18.85 10.11
CA ILE A 269 -9.84 18.05 11.15
C ILE A 269 -10.89 17.59 12.14
N GLY A 270 -10.88 16.31 12.50
CA GLY A 270 -11.85 15.78 13.45
C GLY A 270 -11.99 14.27 13.40
N LYS A 271 -12.77 13.72 14.33
CA LYS A 271 -12.98 12.28 14.45
C LYS A 271 -14.44 11.90 14.28
N LEU A 272 -14.65 10.77 13.61
CA LEU A 272 -15.93 10.08 13.49
C LEU A 272 -15.76 8.66 14.05
N LEU A 273 -16.53 8.34 15.09
CA LEU A 273 -16.61 7.00 15.68
C LEU A 273 -17.72 6.23 14.98
N LEU A 274 -17.35 5.12 14.35
CA LEU A 274 -18.24 4.23 13.62
C LEU A 274 -18.56 3.01 14.49
N ALA A 275 -19.80 2.91 14.95
CA ALA A 275 -20.32 1.75 15.67
C ALA A 275 -21.86 1.70 15.58
N ARG A 276 -22.45 0.53 15.83
CA ARG A 276 -23.92 0.42 15.95
C ARG A 276 -24.42 1.33 17.08
N ARG A 277 -25.64 1.89 16.92
CA ARG A 277 -26.26 2.72 17.97
C ARG A 277 -26.37 1.95 19.29
N GLY A 278 -26.14 2.64 20.39
CA GLY A 278 -26.16 2.03 21.73
C GLY A 278 -24.92 1.19 22.05
N HIS A 279 -23.82 1.34 21.30
CA HIS A 279 -22.56 0.66 21.60
C HIS A 279 -22.08 0.93 23.04
N PRO A 280 -21.73 -0.08 23.85
CA PRO A 280 -21.47 0.07 25.28
C PRO A 280 -20.23 0.92 25.60
N ASN A 281 -19.30 1.05 24.65
CA ASN A 281 -18.12 1.91 24.79
C ASN A 281 -18.30 3.31 24.18
N LEU A 282 -19.53 3.72 23.86
CA LEU A 282 -19.83 5.08 23.41
C LEU A 282 -20.77 5.77 24.38
N SER A 283 -20.48 7.03 24.68
CA SER A 283 -21.37 7.91 25.44
C SER A 283 -21.69 9.13 24.59
N GLU A 284 -22.98 9.45 24.51
CA GLU A 284 -23.45 10.67 23.87
C GLU A 284 -23.18 11.87 24.80
N VAL A 285 -22.71 12.97 24.22
CA VAL A 285 -22.70 14.29 24.86
C VAL A 285 -24.05 14.96 24.58
N PHE A 286 -24.49 14.94 23.33
CA PHE A 286 -25.86 15.23 22.93
C PHE A 286 -26.21 14.53 21.61
N ALA A 287 -27.49 14.17 21.46
CA ALA A 287 -28.03 13.55 20.26
C ALA A 287 -28.62 14.59 19.30
N LEU A 288 -28.59 14.27 18.00
CA LEU A 288 -29.30 15.04 16.97
C LEU A 288 -30.74 14.52 16.89
N THR A 289 -31.72 15.43 16.98
CA THR A 289 -33.13 15.08 16.77
C THR A 289 -33.38 14.52 15.37
N CYS A 290 -32.69 15.08 14.36
CA CYS A 290 -32.69 14.61 12.99
C CYS A 290 -31.27 14.16 12.63
N PRO A 291 -30.97 12.84 12.65
CA PRO A 291 -29.67 12.33 12.22
C PRO A 291 -29.31 12.82 10.82
N THR A 292 -28.04 13.15 10.61
CA THR A 292 -27.53 13.68 9.34
C THR A 292 -26.97 12.53 8.50
N PRO A 293 -27.49 12.26 7.30
CA PRO A 293 -26.94 11.23 6.42
C PRO A 293 -25.46 11.49 6.12
N LEU A 294 -24.64 10.44 6.12
CA LEU A 294 -23.22 10.54 5.78
C LEU A 294 -23.00 10.99 4.33
N THR A 295 -23.99 10.80 3.47
CA THR A 295 -24.01 11.29 2.09
C THR A 295 -24.26 12.80 1.98
N ASP A 296 -24.76 13.46 3.04
CA ASP A 296 -24.78 14.92 3.12
C ASP A 296 -23.41 15.43 3.59
N TYR A 297 -22.44 15.33 2.68
CA TYR A 297 -21.03 15.60 2.98
C TYR A 297 -20.81 17.01 3.55
N ARG A 298 -21.61 18.01 3.13
CA ARG A 298 -21.50 19.40 3.63
C ARG A 298 -22.02 19.51 5.06
N ALA A 299 -23.15 18.89 5.37
CA ALA A 299 -23.68 18.88 6.73
C ALA A 299 -22.75 18.13 7.69
N VAL A 300 -22.27 16.95 7.30
CA VAL A 300 -21.29 16.20 8.11
C VAL A 300 -20.01 17.01 8.32
N ARG A 301 -19.50 17.64 7.25
CA ARG A 301 -18.32 18.51 7.36
C ARG A 301 -18.56 19.66 8.33
N LYS A 302 -19.74 20.27 8.34
CA LYS A 302 -20.11 21.31 9.31
C LYS A 302 -20.13 20.78 10.74
N LEU A 303 -20.65 19.57 10.96
CA LEU A 303 -20.66 18.93 12.28
C LEU A 303 -19.24 18.62 12.78
N LEU A 304 -18.30 18.28 11.88
CA LEU A 304 -16.90 18.04 12.26
C LEU A 304 -16.23 19.24 12.94
N GLU A 305 -16.65 20.48 12.65
CA GLU A 305 -16.16 21.69 13.33
C GLU A 305 -16.41 21.69 14.84
N MET A 306 -17.40 20.92 15.30
CA MET A 306 -17.75 20.80 16.71
C MET A 306 -16.98 19.69 17.42
N THR A 307 -16.13 18.95 16.70
CA THR A 307 -15.29 17.89 17.30
C THR A 307 -14.08 18.47 17.99
N THR A 308 -13.62 17.78 19.03
CA THR A 308 -12.40 18.12 19.77
C THR A 308 -11.55 16.85 19.90
N GLN A 309 -10.45 16.92 20.66
CA GLN A 309 -9.64 15.73 20.93
C GLN A 309 -10.44 14.61 21.63
N ASP A 310 -11.40 14.99 22.47
CA ASP A 310 -12.19 14.09 23.34
C ASP A 310 -13.64 13.91 22.88
N VAL A 311 -14.15 14.79 22.02
CA VAL A 311 -15.52 14.73 21.48
C VAL A 311 -15.46 14.47 19.98
N SER A 312 -16.15 13.43 19.52
CA SER A 312 -16.19 12.96 18.14
C SER A 312 -17.62 12.88 17.64
N LEU A 313 -17.80 12.86 16.32
CA LEU A 313 -19.09 12.50 15.74
C LEU A 313 -19.36 11.01 15.98
N LEU A 314 -20.58 10.64 16.36
CA LEU A 314 -21.02 9.25 16.43
C LEU A 314 -21.85 8.92 15.19
N ALA A 315 -21.46 7.87 14.48
CA ALA A 315 -22.16 7.42 13.28
C ALA A 315 -22.39 5.91 13.27
N ASP A 316 -23.55 5.52 12.74
CA ASP A 316 -24.00 4.13 12.62
C ASP A 316 -23.69 3.50 11.26
N GLY A 317 -22.90 4.20 10.44
CA GLY A 317 -22.53 3.80 9.09
C GLY A 317 -23.39 4.43 7.99
N GLU A 318 -24.60 4.88 8.31
CA GLU A 318 -25.46 5.62 7.37
C GLU A 318 -25.62 7.08 7.79
N ASN A 319 -25.74 7.35 9.09
CA ASN A 319 -26.05 8.66 9.64
C ASN A 319 -25.11 9.01 10.79
N VAL A 320 -24.74 10.29 10.86
CA VAL A 320 -24.27 10.91 12.10
C VAL A 320 -25.49 11.18 12.98
N TYR A 321 -25.55 10.59 14.17
CA TYR A 321 -26.71 10.69 15.05
C TYR A 321 -26.44 11.47 16.35
N ALA A 322 -25.18 11.67 16.73
CA ALA A 322 -24.83 12.37 17.96
C ALA A 322 -23.40 12.92 17.91
N LEU A 323 -23.09 13.80 18.86
CA LEU A 323 -21.72 14.05 19.29
C LEU A 323 -21.48 13.29 20.60
N GLY A 324 -20.31 12.67 20.72
CA GLY A 324 -20.04 11.77 21.83
C GLY A 324 -18.57 11.46 22.01
N ARG A 325 -18.28 10.49 22.86
CA ARG A 325 -16.93 10.06 23.19
C ARG A 325 -16.87 8.57 23.45
N GLN A 326 -15.69 8.00 23.25
CA GLN A 326 -15.41 6.65 23.69
C GLN A 326 -15.31 6.60 25.22
N VAL A 327 -15.92 5.59 25.85
CA VAL A 327 -15.93 5.40 27.31
C VAL A 327 -15.57 3.98 27.70
N GLY A 328 -15.08 3.84 28.93
CA GLY A 328 -14.65 2.57 29.49
C GLY A 328 -13.45 1.98 28.76
N GLN A 329 -13.24 0.68 28.96
CA GLN A 329 -12.21 -0.09 28.27
C GLN A 329 -12.85 -0.86 27.12
N TYR A 330 -12.42 -0.57 25.89
CA TYR A 330 -12.90 -1.27 24.70
C TYR A 330 -12.13 -2.58 24.54
N ASP A 331 -12.87 -3.67 24.35
CA ASP A 331 -12.31 -4.96 23.97
C ASP A 331 -12.02 -4.96 22.47
N VAL A 332 -10.73 -4.89 22.12
CA VAL A 332 -10.24 -4.84 20.75
C VAL A 332 -10.67 -6.08 19.95
N SER A 333 -10.91 -7.22 20.60
CA SER A 333 -11.31 -8.45 19.91
C SER A 333 -12.72 -8.41 19.32
N ARG A 334 -13.55 -7.42 19.67
CA ARG A 334 -14.93 -7.29 19.15
C ARG A 334 -15.02 -6.75 17.74
N GLU A 335 -14.05 -5.93 17.31
CA GLU A 335 -14.03 -5.32 15.97
C GLU A 335 -15.34 -4.65 15.53
N ASP A 336 -16.02 -3.98 16.46
CA ASP A 336 -17.32 -3.33 16.23
C ASP A 336 -17.35 -1.83 16.57
N LEU A 337 -16.19 -1.27 16.92
CA LEU A 337 -15.95 0.16 17.08
C LEU A 337 -14.70 0.57 16.29
N PHE A 338 -14.91 1.43 15.28
CA PHE A 338 -13.86 1.97 14.42
C PHE A 338 -13.78 3.48 14.51
N VAL A 339 -12.63 4.03 14.11
CA VAL A 339 -12.40 5.48 14.07
C VAL A 339 -11.99 5.90 12.67
N ILE A 340 -12.68 6.91 12.14
CA ILE A 340 -12.22 7.69 10.98
C ILE A 340 -11.66 8.99 11.53
N ASN A 341 -10.35 9.19 11.34
CA ASN A 341 -9.64 10.39 11.76
C ASN A 341 -9.36 11.26 10.53
N PHE A 342 -10.03 12.40 10.43
CA PHE A 342 -9.75 13.40 9.39
C PHE A 342 -8.57 14.25 9.86
N VAL A 343 -7.46 14.19 9.12
CA VAL A 343 -6.15 14.68 9.59
C VAL A 343 -5.85 16.08 9.05
N THR A 344 -5.97 16.24 7.75
CA THR A 344 -5.78 17.49 7.00
C THR A 344 -6.67 17.46 5.75
N HIS A 345 -6.60 18.51 4.94
CA HIS A 345 -7.33 18.55 3.67
C HIS A 345 -7.07 17.32 2.81
N TYR A 346 -8.16 16.63 2.47
CA TYR A 346 -8.17 15.42 1.64
C TYR A 346 -7.31 14.27 2.19
N ALA A 347 -7.10 14.24 3.51
CA ALA A 347 -6.34 13.23 4.23
C ALA A 347 -7.15 12.66 5.40
N TRP A 348 -7.26 11.34 5.48
CA TRP A 348 -7.90 10.67 6.60
C TRP A 348 -7.29 9.29 6.89
N GLU A 349 -7.53 8.80 8.10
CA GLU A 349 -7.05 7.51 8.58
C GLU A 349 -8.23 6.65 9.03
N PHE A 350 -8.16 5.36 8.72
CA PHE A 350 -9.02 4.33 9.27
C PHE A 350 -8.29 3.62 10.41
N GLN A 351 -8.91 3.55 11.59
CA GLN A 351 -8.28 3.02 12.79
C GLN A 351 -9.20 2.06 13.55
N HIS A 352 -8.59 1.14 14.29
CA HIS A 352 -9.25 0.24 15.24
C HIS A 352 -8.29 -0.07 16.39
N GLY A 353 -8.79 -0.14 17.63
CA GLY A 353 -7.97 -0.49 18.79
C GLY A 353 -6.76 0.44 19.03
N GLY A 354 -6.81 1.69 18.55
CA GLY A 354 -5.70 2.64 18.60
C GLY A 354 -4.62 2.45 17.53
N GLN A 355 -4.77 1.47 16.63
CA GLN A 355 -3.87 1.25 15.50
C GLN A 355 -4.48 1.84 14.22
N VAL A 356 -3.65 2.52 13.42
CA VAL A 356 -4.02 2.93 12.06
C VAL A 356 -3.94 1.69 11.17
N LEU A 357 -5.00 1.39 10.43
CA LEU A 357 -5.08 0.25 9.52
C LEU A 357 -4.89 0.65 8.06
N MET A 358 -5.28 1.88 7.71
CA MET A 358 -5.15 2.46 6.38
C MET A 358 -5.10 3.98 6.51
N ARG A 359 -4.28 4.61 5.67
CA ARG A 359 -4.35 6.06 5.42
C ARG A 359 -4.86 6.30 4.02
N ALA A 360 -5.54 7.41 3.79
CA ALA A 360 -5.92 7.85 2.47
C ALA A 360 -5.56 9.33 2.31
N HIS A 361 -4.88 9.66 1.22
CA HIS A 361 -4.44 11.00 0.89
C HIS A 361 -4.77 11.28 -0.58
N TYR A 362 -5.51 12.37 -0.86
CA TYR A 362 -6.02 12.68 -2.19
C TYR A 362 -6.75 11.51 -2.88
N GLY A 363 -7.50 10.73 -2.08
CA GLY A 363 -8.24 9.56 -2.56
C GLY A 363 -7.39 8.33 -2.83
N GLN A 364 -6.09 8.35 -2.50
CA GLN A 364 -5.17 7.24 -2.66
C GLN A 364 -4.89 6.56 -1.31
N PRO A 365 -5.28 5.29 -1.13
CA PRO A 365 -5.01 4.58 0.10
C PRO A 365 -3.56 4.08 0.18
N SER A 366 -3.01 4.04 1.38
CA SER A 366 -1.67 3.55 1.66
C SER A 366 -1.65 2.79 2.98
N LEU A 367 -0.67 1.89 3.11
CA LEU A 367 -0.41 1.22 4.38
C LEU A 367 0.01 2.27 5.42
N PRO A 368 -0.24 2.02 6.71
CA PRO A 368 0.32 2.83 7.78
C PRO A 368 1.84 2.66 7.77
N ARG A 369 2.54 3.44 6.93
CA ARG A 369 4.00 3.40 6.86
C ARG A 369 4.52 3.82 8.24
N THR A 370 5.45 3.04 8.77
CA THR A 370 6.43 3.63 9.69
C THR A 370 7.02 4.81 8.94
N ARG A 371 6.95 6.01 9.52
CA ARG A 371 7.44 7.26 8.88
C ARG A 371 8.86 7.10 8.30
N LEU A 372 9.62 6.13 8.82
CA LEU A 372 10.98 5.78 8.45
C LEU A 372 11.16 4.25 8.46
N ASN A 373 11.81 3.65 7.45
CA ASN A 373 12.18 2.24 7.47
C ASN A 373 13.58 2.05 8.08
N ARG A 374 13.65 1.40 9.26
CA ARG A 374 14.90 1.23 10.01
C ARG A 374 15.90 0.31 9.33
N ALA A 375 15.43 -0.74 8.67
CA ALA A 375 16.30 -1.68 7.98
C ALA A 375 16.92 -1.03 6.74
N ARG A 376 16.12 -0.29 5.96
CA ARG A 376 16.59 0.49 4.81
C ARG A 376 17.57 1.57 5.25
N PHE A 377 17.20 2.40 6.24
CA PHE A 377 18.08 3.45 6.76
C PHE A 377 19.44 2.91 7.22
N ARG A 378 19.46 1.78 7.95
CA ARG A 378 20.70 1.12 8.35
C ARG A 378 21.52 0.61 7.16
N ARG A 379 20.85 0.10 6.12
CA ARG A 379 21.50 -0.35 4.88
C ARG A 379 22.14 0.85 4.18
N ASP A 380 21.42 1.95 4.04
CA ASP A 380 21.88 3.17 3.39
C ASP A 380 23.10 3.76 4.12
N LEU A 381 23.06 3.87 5.46
CA LEU A 381 24.21 4.28 6.26
C LEU A 381 25.44 3.36 6.07
N LYS A 382 25.22 2.05 5.99
CA LYS A 382 26.28 1.07 5.76
C LYS A 382 26.87 1.19 4.35
N THR A 383 26.04 1.38 3.33
CA THR A 383 26.47 1.48 1.93
C THR A 383 27.19 2.81 1.68
N THR A 384 26.60 3.93 2.12
CA THR A 384 27.11 5.27 1.85
C THR A 384 28.31 5.63 2.73
N PHE A 385 28.32 5.28 4.02
CA PHE A 385 29.36 5.71 4.97
C PHE A 385 30.21 4.57 5.54
N HIS A 386 29.95 3.31 5.16
CA HIS A 386 30.53 2.13 5.82
C HIS A 386 30.27 2.08 7.33
N LEU A 387 29.21 2.74 7.79
CA LEU A 387 28.85 2.83 9.20
C LEU A 387 28.21 1.52 9.67
N THR A 388 28.92 0.79 10.53
CA THR A 388 28.47 -0.51 11.06
C THR A 388 28.31 -0.53 12.58
N ASP A 389 28.77 0.53 13.28
CA ASP A 389 28.61 0.69 14.71
C ASP A 389 27.13 0.94 15.06
N ASN A 390 26.54 0.01 15.81
CA ASN A 390 25.14 0.07 16.21
C ASN A 390 24.83 1.32 17.02
N ALA A 391 25.69 1.74 17.95
CA ALA A 391 25.40 2.89 18.80
C ALA A 391 25.29 4.19 17.99
N LYS A 392 26.11 4.33 16.93
CA LYS A 392 26.08 5.48 16.02
C LYS A 392 24.83 5.45 15.13
N VAL A 393 24.51 4.29 14.56
CA VAL A 393 23.29 4.11 13.76
C VAL A 393 22.04 4.44 14.57
N GLU A 394 21.98 4.02 15.84
CA GLU A 394 20.85 4.31 16.72
C GLU A 394 20.73 5.81 17.06
N ARG A 395 21.86 6.50 17.29
CA ARG A 395 21.82 7.96 17.50
C ARG A 395 21.27 8.70 16.28
N LEU A 396 21.75 8.38 15.08
CA LEU A 396 21.22 8.96 13.85
C LEU A 396 19.74 8.61 13.65
N TRP A 397 19.35 7.36 13.94
CA TRP A 397 17.96 6.94 13.88
C TRP A 397 17.05 7.80 14.78
N ASP A 398 17.45 8.04 16.03
CA ASP A 398 16.69 8.87 16.96
C ASP A 398 16.57 10.33 16.48
N VAL A 399 17.62 10.87 15.86
CA VAL A 399 17.58 12.19 15.22
C VAL A 399 16.53 12.23 14.11
N VAL A 400 16.51 11.24 13.23
CA VAL A 400 15.55 11.23 12.12
C VAL A 400 14.12 11.01 12.61
N VAL A 401 13.93 10.11 13.58
CA VAL A 401 12.62 9.90 14.20
C VAL A 401 12.11 11.19 14.83
N GLU A 402 12.96 11.93 15.54
CA GLU A 402 12.55 13.19 16.14
C GLU A 402 12.27 14.27 15.09
N ALA A 403 13.09 14.37 14.03
CA ALA A 403 12.84 15.27 12.91
C ALA A 403 11.51 14.95 12.19
N SER A 404 11.16 13.66 12.08
CA SER A 404 9.89 13.22 11.48
C SER A 404 8.64 13.62 12.28
N ARG A 405 8.80 14.15 13.50
CA ARG A 405 7.72 14.66 14.35
C ARG A 405 7.45 16.15 14.14
N GLN A 406 8.28 16.84 13.36
CA GLN A 406 8.04 18.25 13.03
C GLN A 406 6.73 18.42 12.27
N LYS A 407 6.07 19.56 12.50
CA LYS A 407 4.82 19.91 11.82
C LYS A 407 5.05 20.45 10.40
N HIS A 408 6.29 20.74 10.06
CA HIS A 408 6.69 21.37 8.80
C HIS A 408 7.73 20.49 8.13
N GLY A 409 7.84 20.60 6.80
CA GLY A 409 8.81 19.82 6.05
C GLY A 409 10.23 20.08 6.54
N THR A 410 10.97 19.02 6.84
CA THR A 410 12.33 19.08 7.43
C THR A 410 13.33 18.46 6.48
N LEU A 411 14.54 19.00 6.41
CA LEU A 411 15.62 18.46 5.61
C LEU A 411 16.88 18.25 6.47
N LEU A 412 17.33 17.01 6.57
CA LEU A 412 18.62 16.67 7.20
C LEU A 412 19.59 16.23 6.11
N VAL A 413 20.84 16.66 6.20
CA VAL A 413 21.91 16.23 5.28
C VAL A 413 23.05 15.68 6.09
N ILE A 414 23.36 14.40 5.86
CA ILE A 414 24.47 13.69 6.48
C ILE A 414 25.59 13.60 5.45
N THR A 415 26.78 14.09 5.77
CA THR A 415 27.96 13.94 4.90
C THR A 415 29.24 13.82 5.71
N THR A 416 30.23 13.08 5.19
CA THR A 416 31.52 12.90 5.85
C THR A 416 32.29 14.21 6.01
N GLU A 417 32.03 15.20 5.15
CA GLU A 417 32.71 16.49 5.12
C GLU A 417 31.79 17.64 5.61
N ALA A 418 30.96 17.37 6.61
CA ALA A 418 29.94 18.32 7.09
C ALA A 418 30.52 19.67 7.55
N LEU A 419 31.70 19.66 8.19
CA LEU A 419 32.40 20.87 8.59
C LEU A 419 32.86 21.70 7.38
N ALA A 420 33.45 21.05 6.37
CA ALA A 420 33.94 21.73 5.19
C ALA A 420 32.77 22.29 4.35
N GLU A 421 31.68 21.53 4.23
CA GLU A 421 30.46 21.97 3.55
C GLU A 421 29.77 23.13 4.30
N ALA A 422 29.78 23.12 5.64
CA ALA A 422 29.30 24.24 6.44
C ALA A 422 30.10 25.53 6.16
N ASP A 423 31.44 25.46 6.11
CA ASP A 423 32.26 26.64 5.78
C ASP A 423 32.07 27.09 4.32
N ARG A 424 31.95 26.15 3.37
CA ARG A 424 31.68 26.46 1.95
C ARG A 424 30.34 27.19 1.78
N LEU A 425 29.31 26.77 2.52
CA LEU A 425 27.96 27.32 2.46
C LEU A 425 27.70 28.41 3.52
N LYS A 426 28.72 28.92 4.21
CA LYS A 426 28.56 29.83 5.38
C LYS A 426 27.76 31.11 5.13
N LEU A 427 27.70 31.59 3.89
CA LEU A 427 26.89 32.76 3.50
C LEU A 427 25.41 32.43 3.26
N GLN A 428 25.07 31.14 3.29
CA GLN A 428 23.76 30.56 2.96
C GLN A 428 23.25 29.66 4.10
N CYS A 429 23.80 29.80 5.30
CA CYS A 429 23.38 29.08 6.49
C CYS A 429 23.75 29.85 7.77
N THR A 430 23.28 29.36 8.92
CA THR A 430 23.81 29.77 10.22
C THR A 430 24.81 28.74 10.70
N LEU A 431 26.07 29.14 10.85
CA LEU A 431 27.11 28.31 11.47
C LEU A 431 26.86 28.21 12.98
N ILE A 432 27.05 27.02 13.52
CA ILE A 432 27.01 26.77 14.96
C ILE A 432 28.29 26.06 15.40
N GLU A 433 28.63 26.16 16.69
CA GLU A 433 29.65 25.28 17.23
C GLU A 433 29.16 23.82 17.13
N PRO A 434 30.03 22.87 16.73
CA PRO A 434 29.64 21.48 16.55
C PRO A 434 28.96 20.91 17.80
N VAL A 435 27.71 20.48 17.65
CA VAL A 435 26.90 19.98 18.77
C VAL A 435 26.30 18.61 18.45
N PRO A 436 26.39 17.62 19.35
CA PRO A 436 25.76 16.33 19.13
C PRO A 436 24.23 16.49 19.19
N LEU A 437 23.54 15.97 18.18
CA LEU A 437 22.09 16.06 18.12
C LEU A 437 21.44 15.10 19.13
N THR A 438 20.72 15.69 20.08
CA THR A 438 19.79 15.02 21.00
C THR A 438 18.35 15.30 20.56
N PRO A 439 17.33 14.55 21.01
CA PRO A 439 15.95 14.85 20.64
C PRO A 439 15.51 16.30 20.90
N LEU A 440 15.99 16.91 22.00
CA LEU A 440 15.72 18.32 22.27
C LEU A 440 16.37 19.24 21.22
N ILE A 441 17.66 19.05 20.95
CA ILE A 441 18.40 19.90 20.00
C ILE A 441 17.84 19.71 18.59
N THR A 442 17.59 18.47 18.16
CA THR A 442 16.96 18.15 16.88
C THR A 442 15.67 18.95 16.70
N ARG A 443 14.78 18.98 17.70
CA ARG A 443 13.55 19.77 17.62
C ARG A 443 13.79 21.26 17.43
N LEU A 444 14.79 21.83 18.08
CA LEU A 444 15.10 23.25 17.99
C LEU A 444 15.68 23.60 16.62
N VAL A 445 16.65 22.83 16.13
CA VAL A 445 17.35 23.14 14.87
C VAL A 445 16.51 22.84 13.63
N THR A 446 15.57 21.90 13.71
CA THR A 446 14.66 21.55 12.61
C THR A 446 13.38 22.41 12.58
N ALA A 447 13.21 23.34 13.52
CA ALA A 447 12.05 24.24 13.56
C ALA A 447 12.14 25.41 12.57
N ILE A 448 13.29 25.60 11.92
CA ILE A 448 13.52 26.67 10.94
C ILE A 448 13.57 26.11 9.52
N ASP A 449 13.36 26.98 8.54
CA ASP A 449 13.51 26.62 7.12
C ASP A 449 14.97 26.37 6.74
N GLY A 450 15.17 25.49 5.75
CA GLY A 450 16.47 25.07 5.24
C GLY A 450 16.86 23.67 5.74
N ALA A 451 18.08 23.25 5.39
CA ALA A 451 18.62 21.97 5.81
C ALA A 451 19.43 22.09 7.11
N VAL A 452 19.51 20.98 7.85
CA VAL A 452 20.44 20.80 8.97
C VAL A 452 21.58 19.92 8.48
N LEU A 453 22.81 20.40 8.58
CA LEU A 453 23.99 19.68 8.11
C LEU A 453 24.69 19.00 9.28
N LEU A 454 24.87 17.68 9.16
CA LEU A 454 25.48 16.85 10.18
C LEU A 454 26.46 15.82 9.60
N ASP A 455 27.33 15.29 10.45
CA ASP A 455 28.24 14.20 10.11
C ASP A 455 27.66 12.82 10.49
N PRO A 456 28.31 11.71 10.07
CA PRO A 456 27.91 10.35 10.48
C PRO A 456 28.03 10.07 11.99
N GLU A 457 28.67 10.95 12.76
CA GLU A 457 28.76 10.87 14.23
C GLU A 457 27.59 11.56 14.93
N SER A 458 26.65 12.15 14.17
CA SER A 458 25.49 12.93 14.64
C SER A 458 25.82 14.33 15.17
N TYR A 459 26.98 14.90 14.83
CA TYR A 459 27.30 16.30 15.14
C TYR A 459 26.73 17.22 14.07
N CYS A 460 26.01 18.25 14.51
CA CYS A 460 25.50 19.30 13.64
C CYS A 460 26.48 20.46 13.56
N TYR A 461 26.74 20.94 12.35
CA TYR A 461 27.71 22.01 12.05
C TYR A 461 27.05 23.30 11.56
N SER A 462 25.88 23.19 10.92
CA SER A 462 25.11 24.35 10.45
C SER A 462 23.62 24.04 10.34
N ILE A 463 22.83 25.11 10.48
CA ILE A 463 21.37 25.07 10.46
C ILE A 463 20.82 26.08 9.46
N GLY A 464 19.63 25.79 8.92
CA GLY A 464 19.00 26.64 7.91
C GLY A 464 19.81 26.74 6.62
N VAL A 465 20.48 25.65 6.24
CA VAL A 465 21.34 25.59 5.06
C VAL A 465 20.50 25.61 3.79
N ILE A 466 20.77 26.56 2.91
CA ILE A 466 20.23 26.55 1.55
C ILE A 466 21.15 25.66 0.71
N LEU A 467 20.67 24.47 0.36
CA LEU A 467 21.44 23.54 -0.46
C LEU A 467 21.57 24.05 -1.88
N ASP A 468 22.79 24.01 -2.40
CA ASP A 468 23.08 24.18 -3.81
C ASP A 468 23.00 22.83 -4.55
N GLY A 469 23.19 22.86 -5.87
CA GLY A 469 23.24 21.66 -6.68
C GLY A 469 22.95 21.93 -8.14
N LYS A 470 23.45 21.06 -9.02
CA LYS A 470 23.20 21.13 -10.46
C LYS A 470 21.83 20.53 -10.77
N ALA A 471 21.10 21.14 -11.69
CA ALA A 471 19.87 20.53 -12.20
C ALA A 471 20.20 19.16 -12.81
N SER A 472 19.36 18.17 -12.52
CA SER A 472 19.52 16.80 -12.99
C SER A 472 18.21 16.24 -13.55
N GLY A 473 18.31 15.09 -14.23
CA GLY A 473 17.16 14.39 -14.81
C GLY A 473 16.23 13.75 -13.79
N HIS A 474 16.68 13.57 -12.54
CA HIS A 474 15.92 12.94 -11.45
C HIS A 474 14.98 13.91 -10.73
N GLY A 475 15.00 15.20 -11.07
CA GLY A 475 14.06 16.18 -10.54
C GLY A 475 12.65 15.96 -11.08
N THR A 476 11.63 16.16 -10.24
CA THR A 476 10.22 16.02 -10.64
C THR A 476 9.37 17.18 -10.16
N SER A 477 8.56 17.73 -11.07
CA SER A 477 7.61 18.83 -10.77
C SER A 477 6.47 18.41 -9.85
N THR A 478 6.27 17.11 -9.67
CA THR A 478 5.25 16.54 -8.77
C THR A 478 5.64 16.61 -7.30
N ARG A 479 6.91 16.90 -6.98
CA ARG A 479 7.45 16.94 -5.61
C ARG A 479 7.93 18.35 -5.26
N GLY A 480 7.99 18.61 -3.95
CA GLY A 480 8.32 19.95 -3.42
C GLY A 480 9.77 20.38 -3.61
N ALA A 481 10.04 21.67 -3.34
CA ALA A 481 11.37 22.26 -3.49
C ALA A 481 12.44 21.58 -2.61
N ARG A 482 12.11 21.18 -1.36
CA ARG A 482 13.04 20.49 -0.45
C ARG A 482 13.52 19.16 -1.04
N TYR A 483 12.60 18.35 -1.56
CA TYR A 483 12.90 17.08 -2.21
C TYR A 483 13.82 17.28 -3.43
N ASN A 484 13.44 18.19 -4.34
CA ASN A 484 14.23 18.46 -5.53
C ASN A 484 15.60 19.10 -5.22
N SER A 485 15.73 19.90 -4.16
CA SER A 485 17.03 20.41 -3.70
C SER A 485 17.89 19.31 -3.10
N ALA A 486 17.31 18.39 -2.33
CA ALA A 486 18.03 17.25 -1.78
C ALA A 486 18.62 16.34 -2.88
N ILE A 487 17.83 16.02 -3.91
CA ILE A 487 18.31 15.25 -5.09
C ILE A 487 19.53 15.92 -5.72
N ARG A 488 19.38 17.21 -6.09
CA ARG A 488 20.45 17.96 -6.76
C ARG A 488 21.71 18.03 -5.91
N TYR A 489 21.57 18.23 -4.61
CA TYR A 489 22.70 18.28 -3.70
C TYR A 489 23.40 16.92 -3.57
N VAL A 490 22.66 15.83 -3.32
CA VAL A 490 23.23 14.48 -3.18
C VAL A 490 23.93 14.04 -4.48
N GLU A 491 23.33 14.30 -5.63
CA GLU A 491 23.88 13.93 -6.93
C GLU A 491 25.17 14.70 -7.25
N SER A 492 25.18 16.01 -6.99
CA SER A 492 26.32 16.88 -7.31
C SER A 492 27.42 16.90 -6.25
N SER A 493 27.13 16.44 -5.02
CA SER A 493 28.11 16.38 -3.94
C SER A 493 29.29 15.49 -4.33
N PRO A 494 30.55 15.89 -4.13
CA PRO A 494 31.70 15.03 -4.38
C PRO A 494 31.92 14.01 -3.25
N TYR A 495 31.26 14.19 -2.11
CA TYR A 495 31.46 13.39 -0.91
C TYR A 495 30.37 12.31 -0.76
N PRO A 496 30.61 11.27 0.06
CA PRO A 496 29.54 10.45 0.58
C PRO A 496 28.50 11.33 1.27
N CYS A 497 27.25 11.23 0.81
CA CYS A 497 26.17 12.11 1.21
C CYS A 497 24.85 11.35 1.21
N LEU A 498 24.05 11.59 2.24
CA LEU A 498 22.71 11.06 2.42
C LEU A 498 21.82 12.23 2.86
N ALA A 499 20.76 12.49 2.11
CA ALA A 499 19.76 13.50 2.47
C ALA A 499 18.47 12.84 2.94
N ILE A 500 17.83 13.45 3.93
CA ILE A 500 16.60 12.95 4.54
C ILE A 500 15.56 14.06 4.46
N VAL A 501 14.55 13.83 3.64
CA VAL A 501 13.46 14.78 3.42
C VAL A 501 12.25 14.29 4.18
N VAL A 502 11.86 15.03 5.21
CA VAL A 502 10.58 14.85 5.89
C VAL A 502 9.58 15.77 5.22
N SER A 503 8.50 15.22 4.69
CA SER A 503 7.40 16.00 4.12
C SER A 503 6.44 16.48 5.22
N GLU A 504 5.59 17.46 4.88
CA GLU A 504 4.60 18.02 5.81
C GLU A 504 3.52 17.00 6.23
N ASP A 505 3.25 16.00 5.39
CA ASP A 505 2.40 14.84 5.70
C ASP A 505 3.13 13.74 6.50
N GLY A 506 4.40 13.98 6.88
CA GLY A 506 5.19 13.14 7.78
C GLY A 506 5.79 11.89 7.13
N LEU A 507 5.77 11.78 5.80
CA LEU A 507 6.56 10.80 5.07
C LEU A 507 8.04 11.21 5.14
N VAL A 508 8.93 10.22 5.15
CA VAL A 508 10.38 10.47 5.13
C VAL A 508 11.00 9.75 3.95
N ASP A 509 11.66 10.52 3.10
CA ASP A 509 12.47 10.03 1.99
C ASP A 509 13.94 10.07 2.37
N VAL A 510 14.65 8.97 2.14
CA VAL A 510 16.10 8.87 2.30
C VAL A 510 16.71 8.79 0.90
N ILE A 511 17.51 9.79 0.55
CA ILE A 511 18.09 9.98 -0.78
C ILE A 511 19.60 9.76 -0.68
N THR A 512 20.11 8.81 -1.45
CA THR A 512 21.54 8.52 -1.60
C THR A 512 21.92 8.57 -3.08
N LYS A 513 23.23 8.59 -3.38
CA LYS A 513 23.67 8.48 -4.78
C LYS A 513 23.31 7.13 -5.40
N GLU A 514 23.30 6.07 -4.59
CA GLU A 514 22.91 4.74 -5.03
C GLU A 514 21.42 4.69 -5.39
N SER A 515 20.54 5.27 -4.56
CA SER A 515 19.10 5.27 -4.83
C SER A 515 18.75 6.04 -6.12
N LEU A 516 19.49 7.11 -6.42
CA LEU A 516 19.31 7.89 -7.65
C LEU A 516 19.83 7.17 -8.92
N ARG A 517 20.56 6.07 -8.81
CA ARG A 517 21.02 5.27 -9.96
C ARG A 517 20.09 4.09 -10.28
N GLU A 518 19.25 3.72 -9.33
CA GLU A 518 18.31 2.59 -9.43
C GLU A 518 16.93 3.02 -9.98
N GLU A 519 16.61 4.32 -9.92
CA GLU A 519 15.49 4.97 -10.63
C GLU A 519 15.88 5.35 -12.08
#